data_AF-A0A519NQ49-F1
#
_entry.id   AF-A0A519NQ49-F1
#
_cell.length_a   1.000
_cell.length_b   1.000
_cell.length_c   1.000
_cell.angle_alpha   90.00
_cell.angle_beta   90.00
_cell.angle_gamma   90.00
#
_symmetry.space_group_name_H-M   'P 1'
#
loop_
_entity.id
_entity.type
_entity.pdbx_description
1 polymer ?
#
loop_
_entity_poly.entity_id
_entity_poly.type
_entity_poly.pdbx_seq_one_letter_code
_entity_poly.pdbx_strand_id
1 'polypeptide(L)'
;METSPSILDIFNFNGESLVSMKIGDRFVMLSGRNGDTIIPYSETYSSLHHADYNQDGLEDLKVSIRSNTPNQSETYLFHPEDRTFVKLANCDLDFEKVPGSEYFYSYNRDGCADFSWQSHLFLIRGDSAVIAAELENKQCGERGDGIFVYRVKGLQRLLIESLPVKTFSVEGADNKFDFIQAYWTANARRFE
;
A
#
# COMPACT_ATOMS: atom_id res chain seq x y z
N MET A 1 -9.51 20.91 -23.97
CA MET A 1 -8.40 20.71 -24.92
C MET A 1 -7.74 19.42 -24.48
N GLU A 2 -8.00 18.31 -25.15
CA GLU A 2 -7.36 17.03 -24.84
C GLU A 2 -5.87 17.19 -25.14
N THR A 3 -5.05 17.14 -24.10
CA THR A 3 -3.60 17.07 -24.25
C THR A 3 -3.26 15.66 -24.70
N SER A 4 -2.76 15.52 -25.92
CA SER A 4 -2.23 14.25 -26.42
C SER A 4 -1.14 13.72 -25.48
N PRO A 5 -1.02 12.39 -25.29
CA PRO A 5 0.07 11.81 -24.53
C PRO A 5 1.40 12.25 -25.11
N SER A 6 2.27 12.77 -24.25
CA SER A 6 3.62 13.18 -24.61
C SER A 6 4.61 12.28 -23.88
N ILE A 7 5.51 11.67 -24.64
CA ILE A 7 6.67 10.95 -24.10
C ILE A 7 7.58 12.02 -23.49
N LEU A 8 7.83 11.96 -22.18
CA LEU A 8 8.47 13.07 -21.48
C LEU A 8 9.80 12.72 -20.81
N ASP A 9 9.98 11.53 -20.24
CA ASP A 9 11.14 11.27 -19.37
C ASP A 9 11.72 9.86 -19.53
N ILE A 10 13.06 9.77 -19.52
CA ILE A 10 13.82 8.52 -19.45
C ILE A 10 14.43 8.42 -18.06
N PHE A 11 14.17 7.31 -17.38
CA PHE A 11 14.69 7.01 -16.04
C PHE A 11 15.66 5.85 -16.10
N ASN A 12 16.58 5.78 -15.13
CA ASN A 12 17.43 4.63 -14.93
C ASN A 12 17.22 4.09 -13.52
N PHE A 13 16.73 2.85 -13.40
CA PHE A 13 16.49 2.17 -12.13
C PHE A 13 17.15 0.79 -12.18
N ASN A 14 17.96 0.44 -11.18
CA ASN A 14 18.68 -0.85 -11.12
C ASN A 14 19.47 -1.20 -12.41
N GLY A 15 19.93 -0.19 -13.16
CA GLY A 15 20.62 -0.37 -14.45
C GLY A 15 19.69 -0.57 -15.66
N GLU A 16 18.37 -0.50 -15.49
CA GLU A 16 17.37 -0.49 -16.57
C GLU A 16 17.00 0.92 -16.99
N SER A 17 16.99 1.16 -18.31
CA SER A 17 16.48 2.42 -18.87
C SER A 17 14.99 2.28 -19.21
N LEU A 18 14.16 3.05 -18.51
CA LEU A 18 12.70 3.05 -18.67
C LEU A 18 12.21 4.35 -19.27
N VAL A 19 11.09 4.29 -19.99
CA VAL A 19 10.43 5.42 -20.64
C VAL A 19 9.08 5.64 -19.97
N SER A 20 8.90 6.81 -19.37
CA SER A 20 7.61 7.22 -18.80
C SER A 20 6.80 8.00 -19.81
N MET A 21 5.50 7.70 -19.83
CA MET A 21 4.50 8.51 -20.51
C MET A 21 3.70 9.33 -19.51
N LYS A 22 3.40 10.57 -19.90
CA LYS A 22 2.56 11.50 -19.13
C LYS A 22 1.47 12.14 -19.98
N ILE A 23 0.37 12.51 -19.34
CA ILE A 23 -0.68 13.38 -19.90
C ILE A 23 -0.77 14.62 -19.00
N GLY A 24 -0.30 15.76 -19.48
CA GLY A 24 0.02 16.90 -18.61
C GLY A 24 1.08 16.47 -17.58
N ASP A 25 0.84 16.74 -16.29
CA ASP A 25 1.75 16.34 -15.20
C ASP A 25 1.50 14.93 -14.67
N ARG A 26 0.52 14.22 -15.23
CA ARG A 26 0.04 12.94 -14.72
C ARG A 26 0.82 11.78 -15.33
N PHE A 27 1.40 10.92 -14.50
CA PHE A 27 1.95 9.64 -14.95
C PHE A 27 0.82 8.72 -15.45
N VAL A 28 1.03 8.06 -16.59
CA VAL A 28 0.01 7.15 -17.16
C VAL A 28 0.51 5.77 -17.55
N MET A 29 1.81 5.60 -17.81
CA MET A 29 2.39 4.33 -18.30
C MET A 29 3.91 4.33 -18.15
N LEU A 30 4.49 3.13 -18.02
CA LEU A 30 5.93 2.90 -18.05
C LEU A 30 6.27 1.74 -18.99
N SER A 31 7.26 1.93 -19.85
CA SER A 31 7.77 0.87 -20.73
C SER A 31 9.30 0.78 -20.68
N GLY A 32 9.85 -0.38 -21.03
CA GLY A 32 11.26 -0.51 -21.35
C GLY A 32 11.62 0.23 -22.64
N ARG A 33 12.92 0.50 -22.85
CA ARG A 33 13.42 1.10 -24.11
C ARG A 33 13.16 0.26 -25.36
N ASN A 34 13.01 -1.05 -25.19
CA ASN A 34 12.67 -1.99 -26.26
C ASN A 34 11.17 -1.96 -26.64
N GLY A 35 10.34 -1.22 -25.88
CA GLY A 35 8.90 -1.12 -26.10
C GLY A 35 8.06 -2.07 -25.23
N ASP A 36 8.68 -2.89 -24.38
CA ASP A 36 7.94 -3.79 -23.49
C ASP A 36 7.21 -2.98 -22.42
N THR A 37 5.91 -3.27 -22.25
CA THR A 37 5.10 -2.61 -21.22
C THR A 37 5.46 -3.16 -19.85
N ILE A 38 5.90 -2.28 -18.95
CA ILE A 38 6.18 -2.62 -17.54
C ILE A 38 4.97 -2.27 -16.68
N ILE A 39 4.47 -1.04 -16.81
CA ILE A 39 3.26 -0.56 -16.16
C ILE A 39 2.27 -0.17 -17.27
N PRO A 40 1.11 -0.85 -17.39
CA PRO A 40 0.16 -0.59 -18.47
C PRO A 40 -0.44 0.81 -18.37
N TYR A 41 -1.00 1.31 -19.48
CA TYR A 41 -1.66 2.60 -19.49
C TYR A 41 -2.88 2.63 -18.54
N SER A 42 -2.99 3.68 -17.72
CA SER A 42 -4.20 3.96 -16.94
C SER A 42 -4.52 5.46 -16.81
N GLU A 43 -5.80 5.78 -16.88
CA GLU A 43 -6.33 7.12 -16.63
C GLU A 43 -6.43 7.49 -15.15
N THR A 44 -6.34 6.50 -14.27
CA THR A 44 -6.42 6.73 -12.83
C THR A 44 -5.06 6.98 -12.20
N TYR A 45 -3.95 6.62 -12.85
CA TYR A 45 -2.62 6.88 -12.28
C TYR A 45 -2.34 8.37 -12.13
N SER A 46 -1.64 8.75 -11.06
CA SER A 46 -1.23 10.13 -10.79
C SER A 46 0.27 10.35 -10.88
N SER A 47 1.05 9.55 -10.15
CA SER A 47 2.48 9.76 -9.94
C SER A 47 3.20 8.43 -9.81
N LEU A 48 4.45 8.40 -10.28
CA LEU A 48 5.38 7.29 -10.15
C LEU A 48 6.41 7.64 -9.08
N HIS A 49 6.61 6.73 -8.14
CA HIS A 49 7.58 6.77 -7.06
C HIS A 49 8.50 5.56 -7.16
N HIS A 50 9.71 5.68 -6.62
CA HIS A 50 10.66 4.59 -6.53
C HIS A 50 11.36 4.61 -5.17
N ALA A 51 11.57 3.43 -4.61
CA ALA A 51 12.28 3.17 -3.36
C ALA A 51 12.45 1.65 -3.23
N ASP A 52 13.32 1.18 -2.35
CA ASP A 52 13.39 -0.23 -1.96
C ASP A 52 12.21 -0.55 -1.01
N TYR A 53 11.07 -0.95 -1.58
CA TYR A 53 9.82 -1.14 -0.83
C TYR A 53 9.79 -2.49 -0.12
N ASN A 54 10.39 -3.54 -0.70
CA ASN A 54 10.45 -4.88 -0.09
C ASN A 54 11.70 -5.08 0.80
N GLN A 55 12.65 -4.16 0.81
CA GLN A 55 13.92 -4.18 1.55
C GLN A 55 14.92 -5.24 1.06
N ASP A 56 14.96 -5.52 -0.25
CA ASP A 56 15.90 -6.44 -0.87
C ASP A 56 17.20 -5.78 -1.38
N GLY A 57 17.29 -4.45 -1.27
CA GLY A 57 18.43 -3.65 -1.70
C GLY A 57 18.34 -3.13 -3.15
N LEU A 58 17.25 -3.39 -3.86
CA LEU A 58 16.98 -2.91 -5.22
C LEU A 58 15.80 -1.93 -5.20
N GLU A 59 15.79 -0.95 -6.11
CA GLU A 59 14.68 -0.01 -6.20
C GLU A 59 13.46 -0.67 -6.84
N ASP A 60 12.33 -0.61 -6.15
CA ASP A 60 11.02 -0.97 -6.65
C ASP A 60 10.29 0.28 -7.19
N LEU A 61 9.11 0.07 -7.79
CA LEU A 61 8.25 1.14 -8.28
C LEU A 61 6.91 1.15 -7.54
N LYS A 62 6.36 2.34 -7.30
CA LYS A 62 5.01 2.51 -6.76
C LYS A 62 4.26 3.59 -7.53
N VAL A 63 3.04 3.28 -7.93
CA VAL A 63 2.17 4.19 -8.67
C VAL A 63 1.01 4.59 -7.79
N SER A 64 0.87 5.89 -7.54
CA SER A 64 -0.31 6.41 -6.84
C SER A 64 -1.52 6.42 -7.79
N ILE A 65 -2.68 6.04 -7.26
CA ILE A 65 -3.95 6.00 -8.00
C ILE A 65 -4.87 7.13 -7.52
N ARG A 66 -5.41 7.89 -8.46
CA ARG A 66 -6.53 8.81 -8.24
C ARG A 66 -7.77 8.00 -7.93
N SER A 67 -8.13 7.99 -6.66
CA SER A 67 -9.33 7.35 -6.16
C SER A 67 -10.04 8.27 -5.18
N ASN A 68 -11.33 8.05 -5.00
CA ASN A 68 -12.06 8.65 -3.89
C ASN A 68 -11.58 8.07 -2.55
N THR A 69 -11.00 6.87 -2.53
CA THR A 69 -10.37 6.24 -1.38
C THR A 69 -8.90 6.68 -1.28
N PRO A 70 -8.45 7.18 -0.11
CA PRO A 70 -7.05 7.57 0.07
C PRO A 70 -6.10 6.37 -0.04
N ASN A 71 -4.82 6.65 -0.25
CA ASN A 71 -3.72 5.68 -0.20
C ASN A 71 -3.81 4.54 -1.20
N GLN A 72 -4.61 4.66 -2.26
CA GLN A 72 -4.65 3.66 -3.33
C GLN A 72 -3.36 3.72 -4.14
N SER A 73 -2.66 2.60 -4.23
CA SER A 73 -1.41 2.52 -4.98
C SER A 73 -1.17 1.11 -5.54
N GLU A 74 -0.33 1.02 -6.55
CA GLU A 74 0.17 -0.26 -7.06
C GLU A 74 1.68 -0.30 -6.91
N THR A 75 2.19 -1.35 -6.27
CA THR A 75 3.63 -1.56 -6.14
C THR A 75 4.10 -2.61 -7.15
N TYR A 76 5.25 -2.39 -7.76
CA TYR A 76 5.89 -3.30 -8.70
C TYR A 76 7.30 -3.59 -8.20
N LEU A 77 7.56 -4.84 -7.85
CA LEU A 77 8.83 -5.31 -7.31
C LEU A 77 9.83 -5.58 -8.42
N PHE A 78 11.09 -5.22 -8.23
CA PHE A 78 12.14 -5.51 -9.21
C PHE A 78 12.65 -6.94 -9.09
N HIS A 79 12.71 -7.65 -10.21
CA HIS A 79 13.23 -9.01 -10.30
C HIS A 79 14.58 -8.98 -11.01
N PRO A 80 15.71 -9.18 -10.31
CA PRO A 80 17.04 -9.02 -10.89
C PRO A 80 17.38 -10.08 -11.94
N GLU A 81 16.84 -11.29 -11.81
CA GLU A 81 17.09 -12.40 -12.76
C GLU A 81 16.52 -12.11 -14.14
N ASP A 82 15.29 -11.58 -14.18
CA ASP A 82 14.56 -11.26 -15.41
C ASP A 82 14.71 -9.79 -15.83
N ARG A 83 15.37 -8.98 -14.98
CA ARG A 83 15.57 -7.52 -15.15
C ARG A 83 14.27 -6.78 -15.44
N THR A 84 13.21 -7.13 -14.73
CA THR A 84 11.86 -6.61 -14.96
C THR A 84 11.18 -6.25 -13.64
N PHE A 85 10.01 -5.62 -13.73
CA PHE A 85 9.18 -5.32 -12.57
C PHE A 85 7.89 -6.14 -12.59
N VAL A 86 7.54 -6.74 -11.46
CA VAL A 86 6.34 -7.57 -11.29
C VAL A 86 5.41 -6.91 -10.28
N LYS A 87 4.14 -6.73 -10.66
CA LYS A 87 3.15 -6.13 -9.76
C LYS A 87 2.95 -6.99 -8.51
N LEU A 88 3.05 -6.37 -7.34
CA LEU A 88 2.72 -6.98 -6.05
C LEU A 88 1.23 -7.31 -6.00
N ALA A 89 0.90 -8.60 -5.97
CA ALA A 89 -0.46 -9.10 -5.87
C ALA A 89 -1.01 -8.95 -4.44
N ASN A 90 -2.33 -8.77 -4.33
CA ASN A 90 -3.08 -8.66 -3.07
C ASN A 90 -2.68 -7.44 -2.20
N CYS A 91 -2.13 -6.40 -2.81
CA CYS A 91 -1.87 -5.11 -2.15
C CYS A 91 -2.11 -3.96 -3.13
N ASP A 92 -3.24 -3.28 -2.98
CA ASP A 92 -3.66 -2.09 -3.75
C ASP A 92 -3.63 -0.81 -2.89
N LEU A 93 -2.89 -0.86 -1.78
CA LEU A 93 -2.76 0.21 -0.81
C LEU A 93 -1.30 0.62 -0.67
N ASP A 94 -1.08 1.88 -0.33
CA ASP A 94 0.20 2.30 0.21
C ASP A 94 0.46 1.60 1.56
N PHE A 95 1.73 1.35 1.83
CA PHE A 95 2.16 0.57 2.97
C PHE A 95 3.54 0.99 3.44
N GLU A 96 3.80 0.69 4.71
CA GLU A 96 5.04 0.97 5.40
C GLU A 96 5.59 -0.29 6.06
N LYS A 97 6.91 -0.35 6.22
CA LYS A 97 7.55 -1.43 6.97
C LYS A 97 7.31 -1.26 8.47
N VAL A 98 6.98 -2.34 9.16
CA VAL A 98 6.99 -2.35 10.63
C VAL A 98 8.45 -2.40 11.11
N PRO A 99 8.94 -1.38 11.86
CA PRO A 99 10.34 -1.33 12.30
C PRO A 99 10.76 -2.57 13.09
N GLY A 100 11.90 -3.16 12.72
CA GLY A 100 12.49 -4.30 13.43
C GLY A 100 11.73 -5.62 13.29
N SER A 101 10.93 -5.77 12.23
CA SER A 101 10.23 -7.02 11.88
C SER A 101 10.21 -7.24 10.37
N GLU A 102 9.74 -8.40 9.93
CA GLU A 102 9.53 -8.70 8.51
C GLU A 102 8.21 -8.14 7.95
N TYR A 103 7.32 -7.66 8.80
CA TYR A 103 5.97 -7.24 8.42
C TYR A 103 5.93 -5.84 7.82
N PHE A 104 4.87 -5.62 7.06
CA PHE A 104 4.42 -4.35 6.53
C PHE A 104 3.01 -4.08 7.04
N TYR A 105 2.61 -2.81 7.07
CA TYR A 105 1.24 -2.42 7.35
C TYR A 105 0.71 -1.39 6.37
N SER A 106 -0.59 -1.44 6.11
CA SER A 106 -1.30 -0.49 5.26
C SER A 106 -2.32 0.33 6.05
N TYR A 107 -2.85 1.38 5.43
CA TYR A 107 -4.03 2.10 5.91
C TYR A 107 -5.07 2.16 4.81
N ASN A 108 -6.32 1.90 5.17
CA ASN A 108 -7.46 2.14 4.31
C ASN A 108 -8.60 2.82 5.06
N ARG A 109 -9.25 3.78 4.40
CA ARG A 109 -10.51 4.34 4.88
C ARG A 109 -11.64 3.35 4.60
N ASP A 110 -12.48 3.11 5.60
CA ASP A 110 -13.58 2.13 5.52
C ASP A 110 -14.94 2.76 5.89
N GLY A 111 -15.17 3.99 5.41
CA GLY A 111 -16.45 4.68 5.54
C GLY A 111 -16.58 5.59 6.76
N CYS A 112 -17.83 5.96 7.05
CA CYS A 112 -18.22 6.99 8.04
C CYS A 112 -17.30 8.22 8.02
N ALA A 113 -17.09 8.85 6.86
CA ALA A 113 -16.25 10.04 6.73
C ALA A 113 -14.84 9.89 7.36
N ASP A 114 -14.25 8.68 7.26
CA ASP A 114 -12.93 8.35 7.82
C ASP A 114 -12.88 8.07 9.34
N PHE A 115 -14.05 8.04 9.99
CA PHE A 115 -14.21 7.50 11.35
C PHE A 115 -14.18 5.99 11.40
N SER A 116 -14.43 5.29 10.28
CA SER A 116 -14.14 3.87 10.15
C SER A 116 -12.94 3.68 9.23
N TRP A 117 -12.00 2.85 9.67
CA TRP A 117 -10.77 2.59 8.94
C TRP A 117 -10.25 1.18 9.24
N GLN A 118 -9.40 0.70 8.35
CA GLN A 118 -8.78 -0.61 8.46
C GLN A 118 -7.27 -0.49 8.22
N SER A 119 -6.52 -1.39 8.83
CA SER A 119 -5.11 -1.58 8.58
C SER A 119 -4.80 -3.07 8.49
N HIS A 120 -4.07 -3.48 7.45
CA HIS A 120 -3.64 -4.86 7.30
C HIS A 120 -2.19 -4.97 7.74
N LEU A 121 -1.86 -6.00 8.52
CA LEU A 121 -0.49 -6.43 8.77
C LEU A 121 -0.19 -7.60 7.83
N PHE A 122 0.84 -7.50 7.02
CA PHE A 122 1.15 -8.51 6.01
C PHE A 122 2.64 -8.71 5.80
N LEU A 123 2.98 -9.82 5.15
CA LEU A 123 4.31 -10.13 4.67
C LEU A 123 4.32 -10.07 3.15
N ILE A 124 5.43 -9.63 2.56
CA ILE A 124 5.69 -9.86 1.13
C ILE A 124 6.32 -11.25 1.01
N ARG A 125 5.76 -12.10 0.15
CA ARG A 125 6.21 -13.48 -0.11
C ARG A 125 6.21 -13.73 -1.62
N GLY A 126 7.39 -13.68 -2.22
CA GLY A 126 7.49 -13.54 -3.68
C GLY A 126 6.72 -12.31 -4.11
N ASP A 127 5.81 -12.49 -5.07
CA ASP A 127 5.13 -11.38 -5.73
C ASP A 127 3.76 -11.09 -5.09
N SER A 128 3.55 -11.49 -3.84
CA SER A 128 2.25 -11.34 -3.18
C SER A 128 2.36 -10.90 -1.73
N ALA A 129 1.44 -10.00 -1.33
CA ALA A 129 1.17 -9.68 0.05
C ALA A 129 0.31 -10.77 0.71
N VAL A 130 0.77 -11.31 1.83
CA VAL A 130 0.09 -12.33 2.63
C VAL A 130 -0.34 -11.70 3.95
N ILE A 131 -1.64 -11.45 4.10
CA ILE A 131 -2.23 -10.83 5.30
C ILE A 131 -2.15 -11.81 6.47
N ALA A 132 -1.58 -11.35 7.58
CA ALA A 132 -1.46 -12.08 8.84
C ALA A 132 -2.42 -11.56 9.91
N ALA A 133 -2.75 -10.26 9.87
CA ALA A 133 -3.68 -9.65 10.80
C ALA A 133 -4.41 -8.45 10.18
N GLU A 134 -5.54 -8.11 10.77
CA GLU A 134 -6.31 -6.91 10.44
C GLU A 134 -6.62 -6.14 11.73
N LEU A 135 -6.55 -4.82 11.64
CA LEU A 135 -7.01 -3.90 12.66
C LEU A 135 -8.15 -3.10 12.05
N GLU A 136 -9.36 -3.25 12.57
CA GLU A 136 -10.54 -2.53 12.12
C GLU A 136 -10.99 -1.57 13.21
N ASN A 137 -11.07 -0.28 12.92
CA ASN A 137 -11.85 0.65 13.72
C ASN A 137 -13.22 0.81 13.07
N LYS A 138 -14.27 0.45 13.82
CA LYS A 138 -15.65 0.62 13.41
C LYS A 138 -16.29 1.69 14.28
N GLN A 139 -16.79 2.71 13.62
CA GLN A 139 -17.62 3.74 14.21
C GLN A 139 -18.88 3.90 13.36
N CYS A 140 -19.98 4.32 13.97
CA CYS A 140 -21.26 4.55 13.28
C CYS A 140 -21.98 3.25 12.85
N GLY A 141 -21.64 2.10 13.46
CA GLY A 141 -22.22 0.79 13.13
C GLY A 141 -23.13 0.23 14.22
N GLU A 142 -24.02 -0.70 13.84
CA GLU A 142 -24.98 -1.35 14.76
C GLU A 142 -24.32 -2.22 15.84
N ARG A 143 -23.08 -2.69 15.61
CA ARG A 143 -22.33 -3.56 16.53
C ARG A 143 -21.61 -2.80 17.66
N GLY A 144 -21.81 -1.49 17.74
CA GLY A 144 -21.11 -0.62 18.69
C GLY A 144 -19.74 -0.18 18.18
N ASP A 145 -19.27 0.92 18.74
CA ASP A 145 -18.00 1.53 18.38
C ASP A 145 -16.83 0.76 19.03
N GLY A 146 -15.80 0.46 18.26
CA GLY A 146 -14.63 -0.24 18.78
C GLY A 146 -13.54 -0.43 17.77
N ILE A 147 -12.38 -0.81 18.28
CA ILE A 147 -11.24 -1.28 17.49
C ILE A 147 -11.16 -2.79 17.68
N PHE A 148 -11.04 -3.52 16.60
CA PHE A 148 -11.10 -4.97 16.57
C PHE A 148 -9.86 -5.50 15.87
N VAL A 149 -9.18 -6.43 16.52
CA VAL A 149 -7.95 -7.04 16.01
C VAL A 149 -8.26 -8.46 15.61
N TYR A 150 -8.02 -8.78 14.35
CA TYR A 150 -8.24 -10.11 13.81
C TYR A 150 -6.91 -10.76 13.45
N ARG A 151 -6.78 -12.05 13.78
CA ARG A 151 -5.78 -12.92 13.17
C ARG A 151 -6.34 -13.50 11.88
N VAL A 152 -5.56 -13.45 10.80
CA VAL A 152 -5.94 -13.99 9.50
C VAL A 152 -5.16 -15.26 9.20
N LYS A 153 -5.85 -16.30 8.74
CA LYS A 153 -5.28 -17.57 8.26
C LYS A 153 -6.03 -18.02 7.01
N GLY A 154 -5.43 -17.77 5.84
CA GLY A 154 -6.12 -17.99 4.56
C GLY A 154 -7.39 -17.13 4.49
N LEU A 155 -8.54 -17.76 4.23
CA LEU A 155 -9.83 -17.06 4.17
C LEU A 155 -10.51 -16.86 5.53
N GLN A 156 -9.91 -17.37 6.61
CA GLN A 156 -10.48 -17.27 7.95
C GLN A 156 -9.91 -16.07 8.69
N ARG A 157 -10.80 -15.32 9.35
CA ARG A 157 -10.45 -14.27 10.30
C ARG A 157 -11.02 -14.59 11.68
N LEU A 158 -10.19 -14.45 12.71
CA LEU A 158 -10.56 -14.70 14.11
C LEU A 158 -10.33 -13.43 14.92
N LEU A 159 -11.38 -12.92 15.57
CA LEU A 159 -11.27 -11.80 16.52
C LEU A 159 -10.45 -12.27 17.73
N ILE A 160 -9.36 -11.57 18.03
CA ILE A 160 -8.47 -11.92 19.16
C ILE A 160 -8.39 -10.82 20.22
N GLU A 161 -8.78 -9.60 19.89
CA GLU A 161 -8.71 -8.45 20.80
C GLU A 161 -9.73 -7.39 20.39
N SER A 162 -10.31 -6.71 21.37
CA SER A 162 -11.17 -5.55 21.15
C SER A 162 -10.75 -4.44 22.11
N LEU A 163 -10.64 -3.23 21.57
CA LEU A 163 -10.23 -2.04 22.30
C LEU A 163 -11.31 -0.95 22.17
N PRO A 164 -11.48 -0.09 23.19
CA PRO A 164 -12.34 1.09 23.08
C PRO A 164 -11.84 2.07 22.01
N VAL A 165 -12.74 2.78 21.32
CA VAL A 165 -12.34 3.81 20.33
C VAL A 165 -11.48 4.92 20.91
N LYS A 166 -11.69 5.27 22.19
CA LYS A 166 -10.88 6.24 22.93
C LYS A 166 -9.38 5.89 23.05
N THR A 167 -8.96 4.74 22.56
CA THR A 167 -7.55 4.30 22.59
C THR A 167 -6.65 5.18 21.72
N PHE A 168 -7.15 5.76 20.63
CA PHE A 168 -6.36 6.67 19.76
C PHE A 168 -6.89 8.11 19.72
N SER A 169 -8.05 8.39 20.33
CA SER A 169 -8.61 9.73 20.41
C SER A 169 -8.34 10.32 21.80
N VAL A 170 -7.26 11.10 21.91
CA VAL A 170 -6.98 11.94 23.09
C VAL A 170 -7.24 13.39 22.69
N GLU A 171 -8.14 14.05 23.44
CA GLU A 171 -8.34 15.52 23.42
C GLU A 171 -8.56 16.16 22.03
N GLY A 172 -9.30 15.49 21.14
CA GLY A 172 -9.70 16.07 19.85
C GLY A 172 -8.64 16.04 18.75
N ALA A 173 -7.50 15.37 18.99
CA ALA A 173 -6.56 15.00 17.94
C ALA A 173 -6.77 13.53 17.55
N ASP A 174 -7.26 13.29 16.33
CA ASP A 174 -7.34 11.95 15.75
C ASP A 174 -5.95 11.51 15.31
N ASN A 175 -5.23 10.82 16.20
CA ASN A 175 -3.88 10.33 15.91
C ASN A 175 -3.87 8.86 15.46
N LYS A 176 -4.79 8.51 14.56
CA LYS A 176 -4.99 7.13 14.09
C LYS A 176 -3.74 6.55 13.42
N PHE A 177 -2.97 7.36 12.69
CA PHE A 177 -1.77 6.90 12.00
C PHE A 177 -0.69 6.50 13.00
N ASP A 178 -0.39 7.35 14.00
CA ASP A 178 0.56 7.01 15.05
C ASP A 178 0.07 5.82 15.88
N PHE A 179 -1.24 5.71 16.11
CA PHE A 179 -1.82 4.53 16.78
C PHE A 179 -1.58 3.25 16.00
N ILE A 180 -1.86 3.23 14.69
CA ILE A 180 -1.66 2.06 13.83
C ILE A 180 -0.17 1.66 13.83
N GLN A 181 0.72 2.63 13.63
CA GLN A 181 2.16 2.39 13.62
C GLN A 181 2.64 1.84 14.98
N ALA A 182 2.25 2.48 16.08
CA ALA A 182 2.62 2.04 17.42
C ALA A 182 2.06 0.65 17.75
N TYR A 183 0.80 0.39 17.39
CA TYR A 183 0.16 -0.89 17.61
C TYR A 183 0.89 -2.01 16.85
N TRP A 184 1.15 -1.85 15.56
CA TRP A 184 1.85 -2.87 14.79
C TRP A 184 3.30 -3.06 15.22
N THR A 185 4.01 -1.98 15.52
CA THR A 185 5.38 -2.06 16.05
C THR A 185 5.44 -2.86 17.35
N ALA A 186 4.47 -2.67 18.26
CA ALA A 186 4.43 -3.40 19.52
C ALA A 186 3.94 -4.86 19.38
N ASN A 187 3.12 -5.16 18.37
CA ASN A 187 2.35 -6.40 18.33
C ASN A 187 2.64 -7.33 17.15
N ALA A 188 3.37 -6.92 16.12
CA ALA A 188 3.58 -7.71 14.90
C ALA A 188 4.10 -9.13 15.18
N ARG A 189 5.01 -9.28 16.16
CA ARG A 189 5.57 -10.59 16.55
C ARG A 189 4.54 -11.60 17.07
N ARG A 190 3.34 -11.15 17.47
CA ARG A 190 2.24 -12.04 17.89
C ARG A 190 1.64 -12.85 16.72
N PHE A 191 1.98 -12.47 15.49
CA PHE A 191 1.44 -13.02 14.25
C PHE A 191 2.47 -13.78 13.41
N GLU A 192 3.68 -13.98 13.96
CA GLU A 192 4.69 -14.92 13.44
C GLU A 192 4.19 -16.39 13.49
#